data_AF-A0ABD5QT17-F1
#
_entry.id   AF-A0ABD5QT17-F1
#
_cell.length_a   1.000
_cell.length_b   1.000
_cell.length_c   1.000
_cell.angle_alpha   90.00
_cell.angle_beta   90.00
_cell.angle_gamma   90.00
#
_symmetry.space_group_name_H-M   'P 1'
#
loop_
_entity.id
_entity.type
_entity.pdbx_description
1 polymer ?
#
loop_
_entity_poly.entity_id
_entity_poly.type
_entity_poly.pdbx_seq_one_letter_code
_entity_poly.pdbx_strand_id
1 'polypeptide(L)'
;MVPPTGDGGSPAPIDRPILEFLQTRLQATRQVSEAVITDASGHLGLQVVFASSYYPAPVDDATLTVRWYTNDDFTIHYREVHSEHTWECRWDRHPNPHNTRDHFHPPPTAPTPGDDDSWPTDHRDVLRLVLDEIEDRIAVLWDD
;
A
#
# COMPACT_ATOMS: atom_id res chain seq x y z
N MET A 1 31.15 1.09 20.62
CA MET A 1 30.15 0.48 19.71
C MET A 1 30.07 1.35 18.49
N VAL A 2 30.42 0.80 17.32
CA VAL A 2 30.23 1.45 16.02
C VAL A 2 28.77 1.22 15.64
N PRO A 3 28.00 2.22 15.19
CA PRO A 3 26.66 1.97 14.67
C PRO A 3 26.81 1.07 13.43
N PRO A 4 25.85 0.17 13.14
CA PRO A 4 25.91 -0.56 11.89
C PRO A 4 25.84 0.45 10.75
N THR A 5 26.82 0.39 9.85
CA THR A 5 26.79 1.07 8.56
C THR A 5 25.60 0.47 7.82
N GLY A 6 24.46 1.16 7.83
CA GLY A 6 23.41 0.86 6.87
C GLY A 6 24.01 1.08 5.49
N ASP A 7 23.89 0.10 4.60
CA ASP A 7 24.14 0.29 3.16
C ASP A 7 23.03 1.19 2.56
N GLY A 8 22.85 2.35 3.18
CA GLY A 8 21.84 3.36 2.92
C GLY A 8 22.17 4.12 1.64
N GLY A 9 22.14 3.42 0.51
CA GLY A 9 21.82 4.07 -0.74
C GLY A 9 20.44 4.70 -0.59
N SER A 10 20.30 5.95 -1.03
CA SER A 10 18.96 6.51 -1.24
C SER A 10 18.14 5.51 -2.06
N PRO A 11 16.86 5.30 -1.74
CA PRO A 11 16.02 4.44 -2.56
C PRO A 11 16.10 4.90 -4.02
N ALA A 12 15.91 3.96 -4.95
CA ALA A 12 15.85 4.30 -6.36
C ALA A 12 14.82 5.43 -6.59
N PRO A 13 14.92 6.20 -7.67
CA PRO A 13 13.92 7.22 -7.97
C PRO A 13 12.50 6.64 -8.06
N ILE A 14 11.48 7.46 -7.75
CA ILE A 14 10.08 7.08 -7.95
C ILE A 14 9.80 6.90 -9.45
N ASP A 15 9.16 5.79 -9.79
CA ASP A 15 8.67 5.54 -11.14
C ASP A 15 7.33 6.26 -11.36
N ARG A 16 7.43 7.54 -11.71
CA ARG A 16 6.25 8.39 -11.94
C ARG A 16 5.33 7.88 -13.06
N PRO A 17 5.81 7.37 -14.21
CA PRO A 17 4.95 6.75 -15.23
C PRO A 17 4.07 5.61 -14.70
N ILE A 18 4.61 4.75 -13.81
CA ILE A 18 3.79 3.71 -13.17
C ILE A 18 2.71 4.35 -12.29
N LEU A 19 3.06 5.33 -11.46
CA LEU A 19 2.07 6.01 -10.61
C LEU A 19 0.96 6.70 -11.43
N GLU A 20 1.30 7.35 -12.55
CA GLU A 20 0.32 8.01 -13.45
C GLU A 20 -0.61 6.98 -14.12
N PHE A 21 -0.07 5.83 -14.51
CA PHE A 21 -0.85 4.73 -15.05
C PHE A 21 -1.83 4.17 -14.00
N LEU A 22 -1.35 3.91 -12.78
CA LEU A 22 -2.19 3.42 -11.68
C LEU A 22 -3.24 4.44 -11.28
N GLN A 23 -2.88 5.72 -11.18
CA GLN A 23 -3.79 6.82 -10.90
C GLN A 23 -4.94 6.84 -11.90
N THR A 24 -4.63 6.85 -13.20
CA THR A 24 -5.63 6.87 -14.27
C THR A 24 -6.57 5.67 -14.17
N ARG A 25 -6.03 4.48 -13.87
CA ARG A 25 -6.81 3.25 -13.78
C ARG A 25 -7.73 3.23 -12.57
N LEU A 26 -7.22 3.63 -11.40
CA LEU A 26 -7.96 3.62 -10.13
C LEU A 26 -9.03 4.71 -10.10
N GLN A 27 -8.71 5.93 -10.55
CA GLN A 27 -9.66 7.04 -10.62
C GLN A 27 -10.89 6.75 -11.50
N ALA A 28 -10.74 5.85 -12.48
CA ALA A 28 -11.84 5.45 -13.37
C ALA A 28 -12.81 4.42 -12.73
N THR A 29 -12.52 3.93 -11.53
CA THR A 29 -13.36 2.97 -10.82
C THR A 29 -14.35 3.68 -9.89
N ARG A 30 -15.51 3.05 -9.64
CA ARG A 30 -16.54 3.62 -8.74
C ARG A 30 -16.16 3.51 -7.26
N GLN A 31 -15.24 2.60 -6.94
CA GLN A 31 -14.73 2.34 -5.59
C GLN A 31 -13.82 3.46 -5.10
N VAL A 32 -13.26 4.25 -6.01
CA VAL A 32 -12.31 5.32 -5.71
C VAL A 32 -13.03 6.66 -5.79
N SER A 33 -12.95 7.42 -4.70
CA SER A 33 -13.40 8.81 -4.68
C SER A 33 -12.35 9.71 -5.34
N GLU A 34 -11.08 9.51 -4.97
CA GLU A 34 -9.97 10.34 -5.41
C GLU A 34 -8.67 9.53 -5.51
N ALA A 35 -7.88 9.78 -6.55
CA ALA A 35 -6.53 9.25 -6.72
C ALA A 35 -5.59 10.39 -7.15
N VAL A 36 -4.62 10.73 -6.30
CA VAL A 36 -3.72 11.88 -6.48
C VAL A 36 -2.28 11.46 -6.25
N ILE A 37 -1.40 11.86 -7.17
CA ILE A 37 0.05 11.77 -6.96
C ILE A 37 0.48 12.99 -6.15
N THR A 38 1.00 12.78 -4.95
CA THR A 38 1.35 13.82 -3.99
C THR A 38 2.55 13.42 -3.14
N ASP A 39 3.22 14.39 -2.54
CA ASP A 39 4.29 14.21 -1.55
C ASP A 39 3.88 14.65 -0.14
N ALA A 40 2.58 14.90 0.08
CA ALA A 40 2.04 15.40 1.36
C ALA A 40 2.34 14.50 2.57
N SER A 41 2.58 13.21 2.36
CA SER A 41 2.97 12.24 3.39
C SER A 41 4.49 12.19 3.67
N GLY A 42 5.26 13.13 3.10
CA GLY A 42 6.72 13.21 3.22
C GLY A 42 7.50 12.50 2.11
N HIS A 43 6.81 11.73 1.26
CA HIS A 43 7.39 11.06 0.11
C HIS A 43 6.43 11.11 -1.07
N LEU A 44 6.94 11.32 -2.28
CA LEU A 44 6.14 11.26 -3.50
C LEU A 44 5.55 9.86 -3.67
N GLY A 45 4.22 9.78 -3.79
CA GLY A 45 3.48 8.55 -3.99
C GLY A 45 2.08 8.82 -4.55
N LEU A 46 1.39 7.76 -4.93
CA LEU A 46 -0.02 7.80 -5.28
C LEU A 46 -0.86 7.56 -4.02
N GLN A 47 -1.66 8.55 -3.63
CA GLN A 47 -2.65 8.44 -2.57
C GLN A 47 -4.02 8.23 -3.18
N VAL A 48 -4.72 7.20 -2.73
CA VAL A 48 -6.06 6.82 -3.17
C VAL A 48 -6.98 6.85 -1.98
N VAL A 49 -8.10 7.56 -2.11
CA VAL A 49 -9.19 7.60 -1.13
C VAL A 49 -10.34 6.80 -1.70
N PHE A 50 -10.78 5.78 -0.97
CA PHE A 50 -11.94 5.00 -1.39
C PHE A 50 -13.24 5.74 -1.10
N ALA A 51 -14.27 5.50 -1.91
CA ALA A 51 -15.58 6.07 -1.71
C ALA A 51 -16.21 5.54 -0.42
N SER A 52 -16.69 6.43 0.45
CA SER A 52 -17.33 6.03 1.71
C SER A 52 -18.57 5.15 1.52
N SER A 53 -19.26 5.28 0.39
CA SER A 53 -20.38 4.41 0.02
C SER A 53 -19.97 2.97 -0.29
N TYR A 54 -18.68 2.70 -0.41
CA TYR A 54 -18.12 1.35 -0.61
C TYR A 54 -17.86 0.61 0.69
N TYR A 55 -17.92 1.30 1.83
CA TYR A 55 -17.67 0.77 3.16
C TYR A 55 -18.92 0.84 4.04
N PRO A 56 -19.07 -0.07 5.01
CA PRO A 56 -20.13 0.03 6.01
C PRO A 56 -19.84 1.18 6.99
N ALA A 57 -20.88 1.61 7.71
CA ALA A 57 -20.85 2.75 8.61
C ALA A 57 -19.72 2.78 9.66
N PRO A 58 -19.20 1.64 10.19
CA PRO A 58 -18.09 1.66 11.15
C PRO A 58 -16.76 2.19 10.60
N VAL A 59 -16.57 2.22 9.27
CA VAL A 59 -15.36 2.73 8.64
C VAL A 59 -15.56 4.19 8.26
N ASP A 60 -14.84 5.07 8.96
CA ASP A 60 -14.92 6.52 8.74
C ASP A 60 -14.18 6.94 7.47
N ASP A 61 -13.02 6.33 7.18
CA ASP A 61 -12.19 6.64 6.03
C ASP A 61 -11.33 5.42 5.63
N ALA A 62 -11.06 5.25 4.34
CA ALA A 62 -10.18 4.21 3.84
C ALA A 62 -9.27 4.74 2.75
N THR A 63 -7.97 4.43 2.87
CA THR A 63 -6.93 4.92 1.97
C THR A 63 -5.99 3.81 1.51
N LEU A 64 -5.50 3.95 0.28
CA LEU A 64 -4.40 3.15 -0.27
C LEU A 64 -3.28 4.10 -0.72
N THR A 65 -2.09 3.90 -0.17
CA THR A 65 -0.89 4.66 -0.57
C THR A 65 0.05 3.73 -1.33
N VAL A 66 0.39 4.09 -2.56
CA VAL A 66 1.29 3.33 -3.44
C VAL A 66 2.55 4.15 -3.69
N ARG A 67 3.71 3.56 -3.40
CA ARG A 67 5.02 4.05 -3.83
C ARG A 67 5.67 2.98 -4.68
N TRP A 68 6.15 3.35 -5.86
CA TRP A 68 6.81 2.46 -6.81
C TRP A 68 8.12 3.09 -7.26
N TYR A 69 9.17 2.30 -7.30
CA TYR A 69 10.53 2.75 -7.63
C TYR A 69 11.01 2.16 -8.96
N THR A 70 11.94 2.83 -9.64
CA THR A 70 12.42 2.41 -10.97
C THR A 70 13.20 1.08 -10.98
N ASN A 71 13.47 0.49 -9.80
CA ASN A 71 14.10 -0.81 -9.63
C ASN A 71 13.09 -1.92 -9.23
N ASP A 72 11.79 -1.65 -9.41
CA ASP A 72 10.65 -2.50 -9.04
C ASP A 72 10.46 -2.73 -7.55
N ASP A 73 11.18 -2.01 -6.69
CA ASP A 73 10.80 -1.93 -5.28
C ASP A 73 9.50 -1.14 -5.13
N PHE A 74 8.71 -1.47 -4.12
CA PHE A 74 7.47 -0.77 -3.83
C PHE A 74 7.09 -0.89 -2.36
N THR A 75 6.21 0.03 -1.95
CA THR A 75 5.42 -0.06 -0.73
C THR A 75 3.98 0.27 -1.07
N ILE A 76 3.07 -0.64 -0.75
CA ILE A 76 1.63 -0.42 -0.86
C ILE A 76 1.03 -0.54 0.54
N HIS A 77 0.44 0.53 1.05
CA HIS A 77 -0.11 0.60 2.40
C HIS A 77 -1.60 0.88 2.34
N TYR A 78 -2.39 -0.03 2.88
CA TYR A 78 -3.82 0.14 3.03
C TYR A 78 -4.17 0.45 4.48
N ARG A 79 -5.04 1.43 4.70
CA ARG A 79 -5.41 1.92 6.02
C ARG A 79 -6.88 2.30 6.09
N GLU A 80 -7.57 1.73 7.06
CA GLU A 80 -8.92 2.06 7.49
C GLU A 80 -8.84 2.89 8.80
N VAL A 81 -9.65 3.93 8.89
CA VAL A 81 -9.94 4.66 10.12
C VAL A 81 -11.32 4.23 10.59
N HIS A 82 -11.38 3.75 11.82
CA HIS A 82 -12.63 3.46 12.55
C HIS A 82 -12.73 4.45 13.71
N SER A 83 -13.92 4.56 14.29
CA SER A 83 -14.17 5.55 15.34
C SER A 83 -13.32 5.33 16.61
N GLU A 84 -12.91 4.09 16.89
CA GLU A 84 -12.14 3.73 18.09
C GLU A 84 -10.72 3.21 17.79
N HIS A 85 -10.44 2.83 16.54
CA HIS A 85 -9.16 2.23 16.19
C HIS A 85 -8.78 2.47 14.72
N THR A 86 -7.56 2.09 14.37
CA THR A 86 -7.10 2.01 12.98
C THR A 86 -6.87 0.55 12.62
N TRP A 87 -7.07 0.23 11.34
CA TRP A 87 -6.73 -1.08 10.80
C TRP A 87 -5.87 -0.86 9.56
N GLU A 88 -4.67 -1.43 9.54
CA GLU A 88 -3.74 -1.22 8.43
C GLU A 88 -2.86 -2.45 8.15
N CYS A 89 -2.58 -2.66 6.87
CA CYS A 89 -1.67 -3.67 6.37
C CYS A 89 -0.80 -3.13 5.23
N ARG A 90 0.31 -3.80 4.93
CA ARG A 90 1.26 -3.33 3.93
C ARG A 90 1.85 -4.47 3.11
N TRP A 91 2.02 -4.24 1.82
CA TRP A 91 2.76 -5.11 0.91
C TRP A 91 4.01 -4.37 0.48
N ASP A 92 5.17 -4.94 0.80
CA ASP A 92 6.46 -4.35 0.50
C ASP A 92 7.29 -5.26 -0.39
N ARG A 93 8.05 -4.63 -1.28
CA ARG A 93 9.17 -5.20 -2.02
C ARG A 93 10.34 -4.27 -1.86
N HIS A 94 11.33 -4.66 -1.07
CA HIS A 94 12.61 -3.97 -0.97
C HIS A 94 13.66 -4.85 -0.29
N PRO A 95 14.96 -4.65 -0.56
CA PRO A 95 16.01 -5.29 0.20
C PRO A 95 15.86 -5.01 1.70
N ASN A 96 16.04 -6.02 2.54
CA ASN A 96 16.07 -5.87 3.98
C ASN A 96 17.13 -6.83 4.56
N PRO A 97 17.97 -6.41 5.52
CA PRO A 97 18.95 -7.27 6.16
C PRO A 97 18.40 -8.50 6.91
N HIS A 98 17.08 -8.56 7.16
CA HIS A 98 16.48 -9.56 8.06
C HIS A 98 15.59 -10.61 7.40
N ASN A 99 15.15 -10.43 6.14
CA ASN A 99 14.18 -11.31 5.49
C ASN A 99 14.29 -11.28 3.95
N THR A 100 13.43 -12.02 3.25
CA THR A 100 13.38 -12.01 1.78
C THR A 100 12.89 -10.66 1.26
N ARG A 101 13.12 -10.39 -0.03
CA ARG A 101 12.85 -9.07 -0.64
C ARG A 101 11.36 -8.66 -0.55
N ASP A 102 10.46 -9.64 -0.58
CA ASP A 102 9.02 -9.44 -0.56
C ASP A 102 8.47 -9.81 0.82
N HIS A 103 7.68 -8.92 1.41
CA HIS A 103 7.08 -9.20 2.72
C HIS A 103 5.76 -8.48 2.93
N PHE A 104 4.88 -9.11 3.70
CA PHE A 104 3.58 -8.61 4.10
C PHE A 104 3.63 -8.14 5.56
N HIS A 105 3.10 -6.97 5.83
CA HIS A 105 2.88 -6.48 7.18
C HIS A 105 1.40 -6.68 7.54
N PRO A 106 1.08 -7.66 8.39
CA PRO A 106 -0.30 -8.02 8.64
C PRO A 106 -1.05 -6.94 9.44
N PRO A 107 -2.38 -6.91 9.30
CA PRO A 107 -3.23 -6.10 10.15
C PRO A 107 -3.21 -6.56 11.63
N PRO A 108 -3.63 -5.70 12.58
CA PRO A 108 -4.23 -4.38 12.36
C PRO A 108 -3.24 -3.21 12.38
N THR A 109 -1.95 -3.45 12.65
CA THR A 109 -0.97 -2.37 12.90
C THR A 109 0.26 -2.42 12.00
N ALA A 110 0.23 -3.20 10.92
CA ALA A 110 1.35 -3.41 10.00
C ALA A 110 2.74 -3.52 10.71
N PRO A 111 2.91 -4.46 11.67
CA PRO A 111 4.08 -4.50 12.55
C PRO A 111 5.37 -4.78 11.78
N THR A 112 6.52 -4.33 12.30
CA THR A 112 7.85 -4.63 11.74
C THR A 112 8.62 -5.56 12.70
N PRO A 113 9.25 -6.65 12.21
CA PRO A 113 9.36 -7.09 10.82
C PRO A 113 8.03 -7.62 10.26
N GLY A 114 7.86 -7.55 8.94
CA GLY A 114 6.78 -8.24 8.23
C GLY A 114 7.08 -9.72 8.02
N ASP A 115 6.06 -10.45 7.58
CA ASP A 115 6.13 -11.86 7.23
C ASP A 115 6.64 -12.04 5.79
N ASP A 116 7.53 -13.00 5.56
CA ASP A 116 8.02 -13.32 4.21
C ASP A 116 6.87 -13.76 3.30
N ASP A 117 6.83 -13.20 2.09
CA ASP A 117 5.84 -13.55 1.07
C ASP A 117 6.45 -13.46 -0.34
N SER A 118 5.65 -13.53 -1.39
CA SER A 118 6.10 -13.43 -2.78
C SER A 118 5.05 -12.76 -3.66
N TRP A 119 5.44 -11.65 -4.28
CA TRP A 119 4.55 -10.89 -5.15
C TRP A 119 4.82 -11.18 -6.64
N PRO A 120 3.81 -10.99 -7.51
CA PRO A 120 4.05 -10.97 -8.95
C PRO A 120 5.14 -9.96 -9.36
N THR A 121 5.75 -10.17 -10.53
CA THR A 121 6.75 -9.23 -11.06
C THR A 121 6.12 -8.05 -11.78
N ASP A 122 4.97 -8.23 -12.42
CA ASP A 122 4.27 -7.16 -13.15
C ASP A 122 3.48 -6.29 -12.18
N HIS A 123 3.60 -4.97 -12.31
CA HIS A 123 2.93 -3.99 -11.43
C HIS A 123 1.41 -4.09 -11.45
N ARG A 124 0.81 -4.55 -12.56
CA ARG A 124 -0.63 -4.72 -12.69
C ARG A 124 -1.10 -5.94 -11.91
N ASP A 125 -0.30 -7.01 -11.94
CA ASP A 125 -0.59 -8.23 -11.21
C ASP A 125 -0.41 -8.03 -9.70
N VAL A 126 0.60 -7.25 -9.29
CA VAL A 126 0.76 -6.82 -7.88
C VAL A 126 -0.45 -6.00 -7.43
N LEU A 127 -0.83 -4.96 -8.18
CA LEU A 127 -1.98 -4.14 -7.79
C LEU A 127 -3.28 -4.96 -7.77
N ARG A 128 -3.45 -5.90 -8.70
CA ARG A 128 -4.61 -6.80 -8.70
C ARG A 128 -4.66 -7.65 -7.43
N LEU A 129 -3.55 -8.25 -7.03
CA LEU A 129 -3.45 -9.02 -5.78
C LEU A 129 -3.88 -8.18 -4.58
N VAL A 130 -3.31 -6.97 -4.46
CA VAL A 130 -3.64 -6.07 -3.35
C VAL A 130 -5.12 -5.67 -3.34
N LEU A 131 -5.68 -5.34 -4.50
CA LEU A 131 -7.09 -4.98 -4.60
C LEU A 131 -8.00 -6.17 -4.28
N ASP A 132 -7.66 -7.37 -4.74
CA ASP A 132 -8.43 -8.58 -4.44
C ASP A 132 -8.45 -8.85 -2.90
N GLU A 133 -7.31 -8.68 -2.21
CA GLU A 133 -7.24 -8.80 -0.74
C GLU A 133 -8.03 -7.71 0.00
N ILE A 134 -8.01 -6.47 -0.51
CA ILE A 134 -8.82 -5.36 0.04
C ILE A 134 -10.31 -5.64 -0.16
N GLU A 135 -10.72 -6.18 -1.31
CA GLU A 135 -12.10 -6.55 -1.58
C GLU A 135 -12.58 -7.66 -0.65
N ASP A 136 -11.76 -8.67 -0.38
CA ASP A 136 -12.06 -9.71 0.60
C ASP A 136 -12.24 -9.13 2.01
N ARG A 137 -11.38 -8.18 2.41
CA ARG A 137 -11.52 -7.46 3.69
C ARG A 137 -12.82 -6.66 3.76
N ILE A 138 -13.17 -5.94 2.69
CA ILE A 138 -14.42 -5.16 2.61
C ILE A 138 -15.63 -6.08 2.68
N ALA A 139 -15.59 -7.24 2.02
CA ALA A 139 -16.68 -8.22 2.09
C ALA A 139 -16.93 -8.68 3.53
N VAL A 140 -15.87 -9.01 4.29
CA VAL A 140 -15.98 -9.36 5.71
C VAL A 140 -16.62 -8.22 6.51
N LEU A 141 -16.23 -6.97 6.26
CA LEU A 141 -16.80 -5.80 6.94
C LEU A 141 -18.31 -5.63 6.71
N TRP A 142 -18.83 -6.03 5.56
CA TRP A 142 -20.27 -5.95 5.24
C TRP A 142 -21.07 -7.12 5.83
N ASP A 143 -20.41 -8.23 6.16
CA ASP A 143 -21.03 -9.42 6.74
C ASP A 143 -21.06 -9.41 8.29
N ASP A 144 -20.27 -8.52 8.91
CA ASP A 144 -20.21 -8.27 10.37
C ASP A 144 -21.41 -7.45 10.89
#